data_AF-A0A351SKT7-F1
#
_entry.id   AF-A0A351SKT7-F1
#
_cell.length_a   1.000
_cell.length_b   1.000
_cell.length_c   1.000
_cell.angle_alpha   90.00
_cell.angle_beta   90.00
_cell.angle_gamma   90.00
#
_symmetry.space_group_name_H-M   'P 1'
#
loop_
_entity.id
_entity.type
_entity.pdbx_description
1 polymer ?
#
loop_
_entity_poly.entity_id
_entity_poly.type
_entity_poly.pdbx_seq_one_letter_code
_entity_poly.pdbx_strand_id
1 'polypeptide(L)'
;MQSQHHHVFEPVYLYGKPRNQGVIRQFPADFIVSEHLGFDPSGEGEHLYLQVQKQGENTQWVARQLASVFGIRLREVSFSGLKDRHALTTQWFSLHLPGKTDRDHQVIDLPNITVLQRVRHHKKLRRGVHKANAFEIRIRSVSGDRADIEHRLASLQKGFPNYFGPQRFGTANQNLEKVRQLFAGQLKKVRRETRSLYLSTARAWLFNLALSGRLSEEGRPGLREGDVLQLAGTGSVFCVTEPDSELVQRLETGDLFITGPLWGRGPVMTGASITVLEQGFTAAEPDLKAGLEAAGLTSDRRALLSRPHQLSWAWENETTVRIGFSLGRGVYATSLLREVFYLMDAMVRENGGTNELVG
;
A
#
# COMPACT_ATOMS: atom_id res chain seq x y z
N MET A 1 10.30 10.93 -36.42
CA MET A 1 10.16 11.38 -35.02
C MET A 1 8.69 11.64 -34.75
N GLN A 2 7.95 10.64 -34.31
CA GLN A 2 6.60 10.84 -33.79
C GLN A 2 6.74 11.06 -32.28
N SER A 3 6.30 12.23 -31.82
CA SER A 3 6.17 12.55 -30.41
C SER A 3 5.23 11.54 -29.77
N GLN A 4 5.78 10.62 -28.97
CA GLN A 4 4.98 9.80 -28.07
C GLN A 4 4.32 10.74 -27.05
N HIS A 5 3.07 11.11 -27.32
CA HIS A 5 2.22 11.69 -26.29
C HIS A 5 2.16 10.68 -25.15
N HIS A 6 2.83 11.00 -24.06
CA HIS A 6 2.70 10.27 -22.81
C HIS A 6 1.25 10.43 -22.39
N HIS A 7 0.40 9.43 -22.63
CA HIS A 7 -0.90 9.37 -22.01
C HIS A 7 -0.68 9.35 -20.50
N VAL A 8 -0.95 10.48 -19.85
CA VAL A 8 -0.97 10.56 -18.40
C VAL A 8 -2.18 9.76 -17.97
N PHE A 9 -1.94 8.60 -17.34
CA PHE A 9 -3.01 7.81 -16.74
C PHE A 9 -3.68 8.63 -15.64
N GLU A 10 -4.94 8.97 -15.83
CA GLU A 10 -5.78 9.56 -14.79
C GLU A 10 -6.63 8.47 -14.15
N PRO A 11 -6.38 8.10 -12.88
CA PRO A 11 -7.19 7.09 -12.21
C PRO A 11 -8.63 7.57 -12.02
N VAL A 12 -9.60 6.68 -12.20
CA VAL A 12 -11.03 7.00 -12.01
C VAL A 12 -11.34 7.10 -10.52
N TYR A 13 -12.16 8.09 -10.14
CA TYR A 13 -12.65 8.28 -8.77
C TYR A 13 -13.96 7.54 -8.56
N LEU A 14 -14.10 6.82 -7.46
CA LEU A 14 -15.33 6.09 -7.14
C LEU A 14 -16.45 7.04 -6.71
N TYR A 15 -16.11 8.10 -5.96
CA TYR A 15 -17.08 9.07 -5.44
C TYR A 15 -17.04 10.39 -6.21
N GLY A 16 -16.58 10.34 -7.47
CA GLY A 16 -16.30 11.52 -8.27
C GLY A 16 -15.08 12.31 -7.76
N LYS A 17 -14.50 13.11 -8.66
CA LYS A 17 -13.31 13.91 -8.37
C LYS A 17 -13.62 14.90 -7.23
N PRO A 18 -12.88 14.90 -6.10
CA PRO A 18 -13.15 15.81 -5.00
C PRO A 18 -12.93 17.26 -5.44
N ARG A 19 -13.49 18.22 -4.69
CA ARG A 19 -13.19 19.65 -4.83
C ARG A 19 -12.45 20.22 -3.62
N ASN A 20 -12.31 19.41 -2.58
CA ASN A 20 -11.66 19.77 -1.34
C ASN A 20 -10.15 19.64 -1.49
N GLN A 21 -9.41 20.50 -0.81
CA GLN A 21 -7.95 20.47 -0.80
C GLN A 21 -7.44 20.41 0.63
N GLY A 22 -6.21 19.96 0.80
CA GLY A 22 -5.55 19.96 2.09
C GLY A 22 -4.07 19.61 1.99
N VAL A 23 -3.38 19.81 3.11
CA VAL A 23 -1.95 19.56 3.25
C VAL A 23 -1.72 18.40 4.21
N ILE A 24 -0.87 17.45 3.81
CA ILE A 24 -0.40 16.38 4.68
C ILE A 24 1.09 16.55 4.98
N ARG A 25 1.53 15.91 6.08
CA ARG A 25 2.94 15.78 6.46
C ARG A 25 3.66 17.12 6.63
N GLN A 26 2.94 18.15 7.09
CA GLN A 26 3.58 19.41 7.49
C GLN A 26 4.49 19.19 8.69
N PHE A 27 4.06 18.34 9.63
CA PHE A 27 4.88 17.82 10.71
C PHE A 27 4.84 16.29 10.73
N PRO A 28 5.87 15.59 11.24
CA PRO A 28 5.83 14.12 11.33
C PRO A 28 4.64 13.58 12.15
N ALA A 29 4.20 14.34 13.16
CA ALA A 29 3.02 14.01 13.96
C ALA A 29 1.70 14.11 13.19
N ASP A 30 1.66 14.75 12.02
CA ASP A 30 0.46 14.79 11.17
C ASP A 30 0.23 13.48 10.42
N PHE A 31 1.22 12.60 10.39
CA PHE A 31 1.13 11.32 9.70
C PHE A 31 1.64 10.22 10.62
N ILE A 32 0.74 9.68 11.43
CA ILE A 32 1.05 8.62 12.39
C ILE A 32 0.72 7.27 11.76
N VAL A 33 1.66 6.32 11.85
CA VAL A 33 1.46 4.96 11.36
C VAL A 33 1.89 3.94 12.42
N SER A 34 0.94 3.14 12.90
CA SER A 34 1.19 2.09 13.89
C SER A 34 1.00 0.71 13.26
N GLU A 35 2.05 -0.11 13.28
CA GLU A 35 2.03 -1.47 12.74
C GLU A 35 1.37 -2.45 13.71
N HIS A 36 0.41 -3.23 13.21
CA HIS A 36 -0.25 -4.30 13.94
C HIS A 36 0.14 -5.66 13.37
N LEU A 37 0.78 -6.50 14.18
CA LEU A 37 1.19 -7.85 13.77
C LEU A 37 0.00 -8.77 13.50
N GLY A 38 -1.08 -8.61 14.25
CA GLY A 38 -2.25 -9.50 14.20
C GLY A 38 -2.11 -10.76 15.06
N PHE A 39 -1.06 -10.82 15.87
CA PHE A 39 -0.80 -11.80 16.91
C PHE A 39 0.12 -11.15 17.96
N ASP A 40 0.10 -11.68 19.18
CA ASP A 40 1.00 -11.25 20.24
C ASP A 40 2.30 -12.08 20.21
N PRO A 41 3.47 -11.46 20.46
CA PRO A 41 4.71 -12.22 20.62
C PRO A 41 4.60 -13.23 21.77
N SER A 42 5.27 -14.38 21.64
CA SER A 42 5.04 -15.54 22.51
C SER A 42 5.58 -15.40 23.94
N GLY A 43 6.40 -14.38 24.22
CA GLY A 43 7.04 -14.20 25.52
C GLY A 43 8.32 -15.03 25.72
N GLU A 44 8.58 -15.99 24.83
CA GLU A 44 9.76 -16.86 24.81
C GLU A 44 10.27 -17.09 23.38
N GLY A 45 11.53 -17.54 23.28
CA GLY A 45 12.20 -17.89 22.03
C GLY A 45 13.49 -17.10 21.76
N GLU A 46 14.17 -17.47 20.67
CA GLU A 46 15.49 -16.93 20.32
C GLU A 46 15.45 -15.54 19.71
N HIS A 47 14.28 -15.03 19.31
CA HIS A 47 14.14 -13.68 18.79
C HIS A 47 13.65 -12.71 19.85
N LEU A 48 14.27 -11.54 19.95
CA LEU A 48 13.74 -10.40 20.67
C LEU A 48 12.95 -9.52 19.71
N TYR A 49 11.65 -9.40 19.93
CA TYR A 49 10.80 -8.46 19.25
C TYR A 49 10.85 -7.11 19.97
N LEU A 50 11.15 -6.06 19.22
CA LEU A 50 11.16 -4.68 19.68
C LEU A 50 10.07 -3.90 18.96
N GLN A 51 9.12 -3.34 19.71
CA GLN A 51 8.20 -2.35 19.16
C GLN A 51 8.85 -0.98 19.28
N VAL A 52 9.13 -0.37 18.13
CA VAL A 52 9.92 0.85 18.05
C VAL A 52 9.10 1.95 17.41
N GLN A 53 8.90 3.03 18.13
CA GLN A 53 8.47 4.31 17.58
C GLN A 53 9.68 5.07 17.06
N LYS A 54 9.58 5.61 15.85
CA LYS A 54 10.63 6.43 15.22
C LYS A 54 10.05 7.68 14.58
N GLN A 55 10.85 8.73 14.53
CA GLN A 55 10.58 9.97 13.79
C GLN A 55 11.81 10.35 12.95
N GLY A 56 11.61 10.83 11.72
CA GLY A 56 12.71 11.33 10.88
C GLY A 56 13.63 10.27 10.28
N GLU A 57 13.55 9.02 10.76
CA GLU A 57 14.42 7.93 10.35
C GLU A 57 13.72 6.91 9.44
N ASN A 58 14.47 6.28 8.53
CA ASN A 58 13.94 5.19 7.73
C ASN A 58 14.14 3.83 8.43
N THR A 59 13.29 2.85 8.10
CA THR A 59 13.33 1.51 8.73
C THR A 59 14.70 0.82 8.64
N GLN A 60 15.41 0.96 7.52
CA GLN A 60 16.71 0.31 7.33
C GLN A 60 17.80 0.92 8.21
N TRP A 61 17.76 2.24 8.42
CA TRP A 61 18.67 2.94 9.30
C TRP A 61 18.48 2.47 10.74
N VAL A 62 17.22 2.43 11.22
CA VAL A 62 16.91 1.90 12.56
C VAL A 62 17.41 0.46 12.72
N ALA A 63 17.22 -0.40 11.71
CA ALA A 63 17.74 -1.78 11.74
C ALA A 63 19.27 -1.83 11.90
N ARG A 64 20.01 -0.91 11.27
CA ARG A 64 21.48 -0.82 11.43
C ARG A 64 21.87 -0.35 12.81
N GLN A 65 21.18 0.64 13.36
CA GLN A 65 21.43 1.12 14.73
C GLN A 65 21.18 0.01 15.76
N LEU A 66 20.05 -0.69 15.64
CA LEU A 66 19.75 -1.84 16.51
C LEU A 66 20.81 -2.95 16.38
N ALA A 67 21.27 -3.25 15.16
CA ALA A 67 22.35 -4.22 14.95
C ALA A 67 23.64 -3.80 15.67
N SER A 68 23.98 -2.51 15.61
CA SER A 68 25.16 -1.93 16.26
C SER A 68 25.06 -2.01 17.78
N VAL A 69 23.94 -1.52 18.35
CA VAL A 69 23.69 -1.55 19.81
C VAL A 69 23.85 -2.97 20.34
N PHE A 70 23.21 -3.95 19.71
CA PHE A 70 23.21 -5.33 20.17
C PHE A 70 24.46 -6.13 19.77
N GLY A 71 25.39 -5.54 19.02
CA GLY A 71 26.59 -6.23 18.52
C GLY A 71 26.22 -7.48 17.72
N ILE A 72 25.27 -7.35 16.79
CA ILE A 72 24.83 -8.42 15.87
C ILE A 72 24.94 -7.99 14.42
N ARG A 73 24.91 -8.95 13.50
CA ARG A 73 24.96 -8.67 12.06
C ARG A 73 23.61 -8.13 11.60
N LEU A 74 23.60 -7.19 10.64
CA LEU A 74 22.35 -6.62 10.10
C LEU A 74 21.34 -7.68 9.62
N ARG A 75 21.81 -8.82 9.09
CA ARG A 75 20.93 -9.93 8.65
C ARG A 75 20.15 -10.63 9.77
N GLU A 76 20.60 -10.47 11.02
CA GLU A 76 19.92 -10.95 12.23
C GLU A 76 18.81 -10.00 12.67
N VAL A 77 18.77 -8.79 12.12
CA VAL A 77 17.68 -7.82 12.32
C VAL A 77 16.71 -7.93 11.17
N SER A 78 15.43 -8.07 11.49
CA SER A 78 14.35 -8.19 10.51
C SER A 78 13.12 -7.41 10.93
N PHE A 79 12.22 -7.17 9.99
CA PHE A 79 11.03 -6.33 10.17
C PHE A 79 10.02 -6.65 9.08
N SER A 80 8.74 -6.33 9.32
CA SER A 80 7.66 -6.73 8.43
C SER A 80 7.50 -5.85 7.20
N GLY A 81 7.53 -4.54 7.38
CA GLY A 81 7.34 -3.55 6.31
C GLY A 81 8.38 -2.44 6.35
N LEU A 82 8.50 -1.71 5.25
CA LEU A 82 9.16 -0.40 5.30
C LEU A 82 8.15 0.63 5.79
N LYS A 83 8.64 1.60 6.56
CA LYS A 83 7.89 2.76 7.02
C LYS A 83 8.62 4.02 6.56
N ASP A 84 7.84 5.03 6.18
CA ASP A 84 8.34 6.32 5.71
C ASP A 84 9.13 7.03 6.83
N ARG A 85 10.12 7.85 6.45
CA ARG A 85 10.85 8.73 7.38
C ARG A 85 10.06 9.98 7.75
N HIS A 86 9.14 10.40 6.87
CA HIS A 86 8.35 11.63 6.99
C HIS A 86 7.02 11.40 7.73
N ALA A 87 7.09 10.61 8.80
CA ALA A 87 5.95 10.17 9.59
C ALA A 87 6.43 9.78 10.99
N LEU A 88 5.55 9.90 11.98
CA LEU A 88 5.74 9.25 13.28
C LEU A 88 5.28 7.80 13.14
N THR A 89 6.21 6.84 13.19
CA THR A 89 5.87 5.45 12.88
C THR A 89 6.25 4.51 14.00
N THR A 90 5.32 3.65 14.40
CA THR A 90 5.54 2.53 15.31
C THR A 90 5.60 1.23 14.50
N GLN A 91 6.69 0.49 14.61
CA GLN A 91 6.86 -0.78 13.90
C GLN A 91 7.63 -1.82 14.71
N TRP A 92 7.49 -3.08 14.34
CA TRP A 92 8.18 -4.19 14.98
C TRP A 92 9.49 -4.54 14.27
N PHE A 93 10.52 -4.77 15.07
CA PHE A 93 11.78 -5.38 14.66
C PHE A 93 11.96 -6.71 15.39
N SER A 94 12.59 -7.67 14.74
CA SER A 94 12.98 -8.95 15.31
C SER A 94 14.50 -9.08 15.22
N LEU A 95 15.13 -9.19 16.39
CA LEU A 95 16.56 -9.38 16.56
C LEU A 95 16.79 -10.84 16.96
N HIS A 96 17.58 -11.57 16.19
CA HIS A 96 17.94 -12.94 16.54
C HIS A 96 19.05 -12.96 17.61
N LEU A 97 18.70 -13.37 18.83
CA LEU A 97 19.52 -13.33 20.04
C LEU A 97 19.40 -14.66 20.83
N PRO A 98 19.93 -15.77 20.31
CA PRO A 98 19.85 -17.07 20.99
C PRO A 98 20.63 -17.06 22.31
N GLY A 99 20.04 -17.67 23.35
CA GLY A 99 20.72 -17.98 24.62
C GLY A 99 21.23 -16.81 25.46
N LYS A 100 20.74 -15.57 25.28
CA LYS A 100 21.25 -14.38 26.00
C LYS A 100 20.15 -13.53 26.63
N THR A 101 20.09 -13.48 27.96
CA THR A 101 19.18 -12.61 28.72
C THR A 101 19.70 -11.18 28.84
N ASP A 102 21.01 -10.96 29.05
CA ASP A 102 21.56 -9.61 29.29
C ASP A 102 21.32 -8.64 28.13
N ARG A 103 21.35 -9.15 26.90
CA ARG A 103 21.10 -8.34 25.71
C ARG A 103 19.67 -7.83 25.64
N ASP A 104 18.70 -8.56 26.20
CA ASP A 104 17.29 -8.14 26.17
C ASP A 104 17.05 -6.86 26.98
N HIS A 105 17.89 -6.63 27.99
CA HIS A 105 17.85 -5.47 28.87
C HIS A 105 18.78 -4.34 28.44
N GLN A 106 19.47 -4.48 27.30
CA GLN A 106 20.40 -3.46 26.84
C GLN A 106 19.70 -2.12 26.64
N VAL A 107 20.25 -1.04 27.18
CA VAL A 107 19.70 0.30 27.01
C VAL A 107 19.82 0.67 25.53
N ILE A 108 18.70 1.12 24.95
CA ILE A 108 18.65 1.60 23.57
C ILE A 108 18.45 3.10 23.68
N ASP A 109 19.57 3.82 23.70
CA ASP A 109 19.60 5.29 23.70
C ASP A 109 19.95 5.75 22.28
N LEU A 110 18.92 6.02 21.49
CA LEU A 110 19.05 6.44 20.11
C LEU A 110 18.17 7.68 19.90
N PRO A 111 18.70 8.77 19.31
CA PRO A 111 17.89 9.95 19.06
C PRO A 111 16.73 9.63 18.12
N ASN A 112 15.57 10.26 18.39
CA ASN A 112 14.33 10.10 17.60
C ASN A 112 13.76 8.67 17.55
N ILE A 113 14.19 7.80 18.46
CA ILE A 113 13.76 6.41 18.57
C ILE A 113 13.34 6.13 20.01
N THR A 114 12.13 5.60 20.17
CA THR A 114 11.61 5.15 21.47
C THR A 114 11.23 3.68 21.36
N VAL A 115 11.78 2.83 22.24
CA VAL A 115 11.39 1.42 22.34
C VAL A 115 10.21 1.32 23.29
N LEU A 116 9.05 0.98 22.75
CA LEU A 116 7.79 0.89 23.50
C LEU A 116 7.64 -0.47 24.18
N GLN A 117 8.09 -1.54 23.53
CA GLN A 117 7.93 -2.91 24.03
C GLN A 117 9.13 -3.78 23.65
N ARG A 118 9.41 -4.76 24.51
CA ARG A 118 10.42 -5.81 24.33
C ARG A 118 9.81 -7.14 24.73
N VAL A 119 9.68 -8.08 23.79
CA VAL A 119 9.07 -9.37 24.06
C VAL A 119 9.77 -10.45 23.25
N ARG A 120 10.00 -11.64 23.82
CA ARG A 120 10.59 -12.75 23.06
C ARG A 120 9.58 -13.39 22.11
N HIS A 121 10.11 -13.97 21.04
CA HIS A 121 9.33 -14.76 20.10
C HIS A 121 10.15 -15.90 19.48
N HIS A 122 9.49 -17.01 19.17
CA HIS A 122 10.12 -18.18 18.55
C HIS A 122 10.56 -17.95 17.10
N LYS A 123 9.79 -17.17 16.34
CA LYS A 123 9.99 -17.02 14.89
C LYS A 123 10.59 -15.67 14.53
N LYS A 124 11.40 -15.66 13.48
CA LYS A 124 11.86 -14.42 12.82
C LYS A 124 10.68 -13.64 12.23
N LEU A 125 10.65 -12.33 12.43
CA LEU A 125 9.67 -11.45 11.78
C LEU A 125 9.99 -11.29 10.28
N ARG A 126 9.26 -12.00 9.43
CA ARG A 126 9.44 -11.95 7.97
C ARG A 126 8.68 -10.76 7.34
N ARG A 127 9.07 -10.42 6.12
CA ARG A 127 8.40 -9.39 5.31
C ARG A 127 6.93 -9.74 5.09
N GLY A 128 6.04 -8.76 5.21
CA GLY A 128 4.61 -8.90 4.92
C GLY A 128 3.80 -9.71 5.94
N VAL A 129 4.39 -10.03 7.09
CA VAL A 129 3.74 -10.77 8.19
C VAL A 129 2.73 -9.92 8.97
N HIS A 130 2.89 -8.59 9.01
CA HIS A 130 1.95 -7.71 9.71
C HIS A 130 0.56 -7.80 9.08
N LYS A 131 -0.46 -7.77 9.93
CA LYS A 131 -1.86 -7.82 9.53
C LYS A 131 -2.32 -6.49 8.95
N ALA A 132 -2.00 -5.39 9.64
CA ALA A 132 -2.52 -4.08 9.31
C ALA A 132 -1.58 -2.94 9.73
N ASN A 133 -1.86 -1.75 9.23
CA ASN A 133 -1.33 -0.49 9.73
C ASN A 133 -2.50 0.39 10.13
N ALA A 134 -2.48 0.87 11.38
CA ALA A 134 -3.38 1.92 11.85
C ALA A 134 -2.77 3.28 11.51
N PHE A 135 -3.60 4.18 11.01
CA PHE A 135 -3.25 5.51 10.58
C PHE A 135 -4.02 6.52 11.43
N GLU A 136 -3.33 7.56 11.85
CA GLU A 136 -3.94 8.81 12.29
C GLU A 136 -3.30 9.92 11.47
N ILE A 137 -4.09 10.56 10.60
CA ILE A 137 -3.61 11.54 9.65
C ILE A 137 -4.34 12.86 9.90
N ARG A 138 -3.58 13.94 10.09
CA ARG A 138 -4.10 15.30 10.11
C ARG A 138 -3.98 15.90 8.71
N ILE A 139 -5.12 16.34 8.18
CA ILE A 139 -5.17 17.17 6.98
C ILE A 139 -5.28 18.61 7.46
N ARG A 140 -4.28 19.42 7.14
CA ARG A 140 -4.19 20.84 7.51
C ARG A 140 -4.54 21.73 6.34
N SER A 141 -4.81 23.00 6.63
CA SER A 141 -5.14 24.03 5.62
C SER A 141 -6.25 23.55 4.68
N VAL A 142 -7.26 22.89 5.25
CA VAL A 142 -8.37 22.33 4.50
C VAL A 142 -9.17 23.46 3.88
N SER A 143 -9.42 23.36 2.58
CA SER A 143 -10.31 24.25 1.83
C SER A 143 -11.33 23.41 1.06
N GLY A 144 -12.55 23.92 0.93
CA GLY A 144 -13.67 23.19 0.31
C GLY A 144 -14.91 23.19 1.19
N ASP A 145 -15.87 22.34 0.84
CA ASP A 145 -17.14 22.23 1.56
C ASP A 145 -17.04 21.15 2.63
N ARG A 146 -17.17 21.55 3.90
CA ARG A 146 -17.14 20.65 5.04
C ARG A 146 -18.23 19.57 4.97
N ALA A 147 -19.42 19.89 4.46
CA ALA A 147 -20.50 18.92 4.32
C ALA A 147 -20.16 17.84 3.27
N ASP A 148 -19.56 18.23 2.15
CA ASP A 148 -19.05 17.29 1.14
C ASP A 148 -17.92 16.40 1.71
N ILE A 149 -16.99 16.99 2.48
CA ILE A 149 -15.92 16.22 3.15
C ILE A 149 -16.50 15.16 4.08
N GLU A 150 -17.43 15.55 4.97
CA GLU A 150 -18.06 14.62 5.92
C GLU A 150 -18.86 13.53 5.20
N HIS A 151 -19.60 13.88 4.13
CA HIS A 151 -20.32 12.93 3.32
C HIS A 151 -19.41 11.91 2.61
N ARG A 152 -18.29 12.38 2.04
CA ARG A 152 -17.29 11.51 1.40
C ARG A 152 -16.61 10.60 2.41
N LEU A 153 -16.21 11.12 3.57
CA LEU A 153 -15.63 10.32 4.67
C LEU A 153 -16.59 9.23 5.14
N ALA A 154 -17.88 9.54 5.30
CA ALA A 154 -18.89 8.53 5.62
C ALA A 154 -19.01 7.47 4.51
N SER A 155 -18.96 7.88 3.24
CA SER A 155 -19.05 6.98 2.09
C SER A 155 -17.88 6.00 2.01
N LEU A 156 -16.68 6.38 2.47
CA LEU A 156 -15.50 5.51 2.51
C LEU A 156 -15.67 4.25 3.35
N GLN A 157 -16.64 4.21 4.28
CA GLN A 157 -16.98 2.97 5.01
C GLN A 157 -17.41 1.85 4.05
N LYS A 158 -18.02 2.21 2.91
CA LYS A 158 -18.40 1.29 1.83
C LYS A 158 -17.21 0.90 0.94
N GLY A 159 -16.01 1.39 1.25
CA GLY A 159 -14.76 1.10 0.55
C GLY A 159 -14.31 2.19 -0.42
N PHE A 160 -13.12 2.00 -0.99
CA PHE A 160 -12.47 2.93 -1.92
C PHE A 160 -11.58 2.16 -2.91
N PRO A 161 -11.24 2.74 -4.08
CA PRO A 161 -10.37 2.10 -5.06
C PRO A 161 -8.98 1.75 -4.50
N ASN A 162 -8.57 0.49 -4.67
CA ASN A 162 -7.33 -0.04 -4.11
C ASN A 162 -6.09 0.18 -5.00
N TYR A 163 -6.00 1.37 -5.61
CA TYR A 163 -4.90 1.74 -6.50
C TYR A 163 -3.54 1.63 -5.82
N PHE A 164 -2.53 1.27 -6.61
CA PHE A 164 -1.15 1.58 -6.27
C PHE A 164 -0.90 3.08 -6.48
N GLY A 165 -0.37 3.76 -5.47
CA GLY A 165 -0.14 5.21 -5.51
C GLY A 165 1.02 5.66 -6.43
N PRO A 166 1.09 6.97 -6.76
CA PRO A 166 2.03 7.54 -7.73
C PRO A 166 3.50 7.29 -7.39
N GLN A 167 3.84 7.24 -6.09
CA GLN A 167 5.19 6.94 -5.59
C GLN A 167 5.77 5.62 -6.13
N ARG A 168 4.93 4.68 -6.56
CA ARG A 168 5.36 3.40 -7.15
C ARG A 168 5.85 3.53 -8.60
N PHE A 169 5.38 4.53 -9.33
CA PHE A 169 5.72 4.79 -10.72
C PHE A 169 6.87 5.81 -10.87
N GLY A 170 7.27 6.43 -9.76
CA GLY A 170 8.30 7.48 -9.72
C GLY A 170 7.77 8.80 -10.30
N THR A 171 8.56 9.87 -10.15
CA THR A 171 8.25 11.18 -10.73
C THR A 171 8.01 11.04 -12.24
N ALA A 172 6.87 11.55 -12.71
CA ALA A 172 6.47 11.55 -14.12
C ALA A 172 6.56 10.17 -14.82
N ASN A 173 6.23 9.08 -14.12
CA ASN A 173 6.26 7.71 -14.66
C ASN A 173 7.64 7.22 -15.16
N GLN A 174 8.74 7.84 -14.71
CA GLN A 174 10.10 7.45 -15.11
C GLN A 174 10.41 5.97 -14.84
N ASN A 175 9.79 5.36 -13.83
CA ASN A 175 10.00 3.93 -13.59
C ASN A 175 9.37 3.07 -14.68
N LEU A 176 8.23 3.48 -15.28
CA LEU A 176 7.56 2.71 -16.32
C LEU A 176 8.42 2.66 -17.59
N GLU A 177 9.03 3.79 -17.97
CA GLU A 177 9.98 3.83 -19.09
C GLU A 177 11.19 2.91 -18.85
N LYS A 178 11.78 2.96 -17.64
CA LYS A 178 12.86 2.04 -17.26
C LYS A 178 12.43 0.57 -17.25
N VAL A 179 11.16 0.28 -16.96
CA VAL A 179 10.60 -1.07 -17.03
C VAL A 179 10.55 -1.55 -18.48
N ARG A 180 10.11 -0.71 -19.43
CA ARG A 180 10.12 -1.05 -20.85
C ARG A 180 11.55 -1.31 -21.35
N GLN A 181 12.50 -0.45 -20.98
CA GLN A 181 13.92 -0.65 -21.29
C GLN A 181 14.48 -1.95 -20.69
N LEU A 182 14.06 -2.30 -19.46
CA LEU A 182 14.42 -3.58 -18.85
C LEU A 182 13.90 -4.76 -19.68
N PHE A 183 12.64 -4.73 -20.08
CA PHE A 183 12.00 -5.81 -20.84
C PHE A 183 12.54 -5.92 -22.28
N ALA A 184 12.92 -4.79 -22.88
CA ALA A 184 13.60 -4.75 -24.17
C ALA A 184 15.08 -5.18 -24.11
N GLY A 185 15.61 -5.54 -22.93
CA GLY A 185 17.01 -5.94 -22.76
C GLY A 185 18.02 -4.81 -22.90
N GLN A 186 17.57 -3.55 -22.86
CA GLN A 186 18.40 -2.36 -23.05
C GLN A 186 19.16 -1.97 -21.77
N LEU A 187 18.73 -2.48 -20.60
CA LEU A 187 19.43 -2.29 -19.33
C LEU A 187 20.42 -3.43 -19.06
N LYS A 188 21.72 -3.13 -19.08
CA LYS A 188 22.79 -4.13 -18.96
C LYS A 188 22.91 -4.74 -17.55
N LYS A 189 23.01 -3.92 -16.50
CA LYS A 189 23.24 -4.37 -15.11
C LYS A 189 22.25 -3.71 -14.16
N VAL A 190 21.17 -4.43 -13.85
CA VAL A 190 20.16 -3.99 -12.88
C VAL A 190 20.29 -4.81 -11.61
N ARG A 191 20.50 -4.14 -10.47
CA ARG A 191 20.56 -4.79 -9.15
C ARG A 191 19.24 -5.53 -8.86
N ARG A 192 19.29 -6.61 -8.09
CA ARG A 192 18.12 -7.46 -7.79
C ARG A 192 16.96 -6.67 -7.20
N GLU A 193 17.24 -5.74 -6.29
CA GLU A 193 16.25 -4.91 -5.62
C GLU A 193 15.55 -3.98 -6.61
N THR A 194 16.33 -3.32 -7.47
CA THR A 194 15.81 -2.44 -8.53
C THR A 194 14.99 -3.22 -9.55
N ARG A 195 15.44 -4.43 -9.94
CA ARG A 195 14.69 -5.32 -10.81
C ARG A 195 13.35 -5.71 -10.18
N SER A 196 13.35 -6.06 -8.89
CA SER A 196 12.11 -6.38 -8.17
C SER A 196 11.15 -5.20 -8.11
N LEU A 197 11.67 -3.97 -7.95
CA LEU A 197 10.87 -2.76 -8.00
C LEU A 197 10.21 -2.58 -9.37
N TYR A 198 10.99 -2.67 -10.45
CA TYR A 198 10.48 -2.53 -11.83
C TYR A 198 9.39 -3.56 -12.16
N LEU A 199 9.61 -4.83 -11.80
CA LEU A 199 8.60 -5.87 -11.98
C LEU A 199 7.32 -5.56 -11.19
N SER A 200 7.44 -5.04 -9.97
CA SER A 200 6.28 -4.59 -9.18
C SER A 200 5.59 -3.38 -9.81
N THR A 201 6.34 -2.46 -10.43
CA THR A 201 5.78 -1.27 -11.09
C THR A 201 4.94 -1.65 -12.31
N ALA A 202 5.40 -2.56 -13.18
CA ALA A 202 4.60 -3.03 -14.31
C ALA A 202 3.31 -3.71 -13.88
N ARG A 203 3.35 -4.61 -12.88
CA ARG A 203 2.12 -5.25 -12.37
C ARG A 203 1.14 -4.24 -11.77
N ALA A 204 1.67 -3.27 -11.01
CA ALA A 204 0.85 -2.20 -10.44
C ALA A 204 0.18 -1.34 -11.50
N TRP A 205 0.85 -1.07 -12.62
CA TRP A 205 0.31 -0.32 -13.75
C TRP A 205 -0.88 -1.03 -14.39
N LEU A 206 -0.68 -2.30 -14.78
CA LEU A 206 -1.73 -3.12 -15.38
C LEU A 206 -2.94 -3.28 -14.45
N PHE A 207 -2.70 -3.47 -13.15
CA PHE A 207 -3.77 -3.51 -12.16
C PHE A 207 -4.54 -2.18 -12.08
N ASN A 208 -3.83 -1.04 -12.04
CA ASN A 208 -4.47 0.27 -12.01
C ASN A 208 -5.31 0.53 -13.26
N LEU A 209 -4.84 0.12 -14.46
CA LEU A 209 -5.62 0.19 -15.70
C LEU A 209 -6.91 -0.64 -15.62
N ALA A 210 -6.82 -1.90 -15.17
CA ALA A 210 -7.99 -2.76 -15.01
C ALA A 210 -9.00 -2.22 -13.98
N LEU A 211 -8.50 -1.68 -12.85
CA LEU A 211 -9.33 -1.04 -11.84
C LEU A 211 -10.04 0.20 -12.39
N SER A 212 -9.31 1.11 -13.05
CA SER A 212 -9.92 2.27 -13.71
C SER A 212 -10.95 1.85 -14.75
N GLY A 213 -10.63 0.87 -15.60
CA GLY A 213 -11.54 0.36 -16.62
C GLY A 213 -12.86 -0.14 -16.01
N ARG A 214 -12.79 -0.91 -14.91
CA ARG A 214 -13.99 -1.35 -14.20
C ARG A 214 -14.80 -0.23 -13.56
N LEU A 215 -14.13 0.76 -12.97
CA LEU A 215 -14.82 1.92 -12.43
C LEU A 215 -15.47 2.77 -13.53
N SER A 216 -14.84 2.89 -14.70
CA SER A 216 -15.41 3.62 -15.84
C SER A 216 -16.66 2.96 -16.41
N GLU A 217 -16.71 1.63 -16.47
CA GLU A 217 -17.88 0.91 -17.00
C GLU A 217 -19.06 0.88 -16.03
N GLU A 218 -18.81 0.79 -14.72
CA GLU A 218 -19.84 0.45 -13.74
C GLU A 218 -20.02 1.48 -12.62
N GLY A 219 -19.10 2.45 -12.50
CA GLY A 219 -18.95 3.23 -11.28
C GLY A 219 -18.43 2.31 -10.16
N ARG A 220 -19.32 1.74 -9.35
CA ARG A 220 -18.96 0.73 -8.35
C ARG A 220 -19.07 -0.66 -8.98
N PRO A 221 -17.99 -1.48 -9.02
CA PRO A 221 -18.06 -2.81 -9.61
C PRO A 221 -19.06 -3.70 -8.88
N GLY A 222 -20.02 -4.24 -9.62
CA GLY A 222 -20.98 -5.23 -9.14
C GLY A 222 -20.52 -6.66 -9.38
N LEU A 223 -21.06 -7.63 -8.65
CA LEU A 223 -20.74 -9.05 -8.84
C LEU A 223 -21.25 -9.56 -10.18
N ARG A 224 -20.39 -10.21 -10.95
CA ARG A 224 -20.74 -10.86 -12.22
C ARG A 224 -20.30 -12.32 -12.24
N GLU A 225 -20.95 -13.11 -13.09
CA GLU A 225 -20.43 -14.42 -13.46
C GLU A 225 -19.03 -14.27 -14.07
N GLY A 226 -18.11 -15.13 -13.62
CA GLY A 226 -16.71 -15.13 -14.01
C GLY A 226 -15.82 -14.20 -13.18
N ASP A 227 -16.37 -13.41 -12.25
CA ASP A 227 -15.54 -12.62 -11.34
C ASP A 227 -14.73 -13.53 -10.42
N VAL A 228 -13.54 -13.06 -10.06
CA VAL A 228 -12.73 -13.72 -9.05
C VAL A 228 -12.86 -12.94 -7.75
N LEU A 229 -13.32 -13.61 -6.70
CA LEU A 229 -13.48 -13.04 -5.37
C LEU A 229 -12.31 -13.43 -4.47
N GLN A 230 -11.88 -12.51 -3.62
CA GLN A 230 -10.86 -12.72 -2.59
C GLN A 230 -11.49 -12.68 -1.20
N LEU A 231 -11.14 -13.65 -0.36
CA LEU A 231 -11.55 -13.67 1.05
C LEU A 231 -10.78 -12.62 1.87
N ALA A 232 -11.52 -11.83 2.64
CA ALA A 232 -10.97 -10.78 3.49
C ALA A 232 -9.84 -11.29 4.39
N GLY A 233 -8.73 -10.54 4.44
CA GLY A 233 -7.58 -10.86 5.30
C GLY A 233 -6.72 -12.05 4.84
N THR A 234 -7.09 -12.75 3.78
CA THR A 234 -6.34 -13.90 3.24
C THR A 234 -5.84 -13.64 1.82
N GLY A 235 -5.07 -14.58 1.26
CA GLY A 235 -4.72 -14.58 -0.17
C GLY A 235 -5.62 -15.48 -1.01
N SER A 236 -6.60 -16.15 -0.40
CA SER A 236 -7.43 -17.15 -1.06
C SER A 236 -8.41 -16.48 -2.02
N VAL A 237 -8.50 -17.04 -3.23
CA VAL A 237 -9.39 -16.56 -4.29
C VAL A 237 -10.15 -17.70 -4.94
N PHE A 238 -11.34 -17.41 -5.47
CA PHE A 238 -12.15 -18.35 -6.23
C PHE A 238 -12.94 -17.63 -7.33
N CYS A 239 -13.21 -18.33 -8.43
CA CYS A 239 -14.03 -17.84 -9.53
C CYS A 239 -15.50 -18.08 -9.22
N VAL A 240 -16.35 -17.11 -9.54
CA VAL A 240 -17.80 -17.19 -9.36
C VAL A 240 -18.42 -17.72 -10.65
N THR A 241 -19.03 -18.90 -10.58
CA THR A 241 -19.79 -19.47 -11.70
C THR A 241 -21.26 -19.04 -11.68
N GLU A 242 -21.83 -18.86 -10.50
CA GLU A 242 -23.23 -18.47 -10.33
C GLU A 242 -23.29 -17.39 -9.23
N PRO A 243 -23.49 -16.11 -9.58
CA PRO A 243 -23.71 -15.06 -8.59
C PRO A 243 -25.01 -15.30 -7.82
N ASP A 244 -24.94 -15.24 -6.49
CA ASP A 244 -26.10 -15.37 -5.61
C ASP A 244 -26.18 -14.24 -4.58
N SER A 245 -27.28 -14.19 -3.85
CA SER A 245 -27.50 -13.17 -2.82
C SER A 245 -26.55 -13.28 -1.62
N GLU A 246 -26.02 -14.47 -1.32
CA GLU A 246 -25.06 -14.66 -0.22
C GLU A 246 -23.72 -14.00 -0.56
N LEU A 247 -23.21 -14.22 -1.76
CA LEU A 247 -21.99 -13.61 -2.26
C LEU A 247 -22.13 -12.08 -2.31
N VAL A 248 -23.28 -11.57 -2.77
CA VAL A 248 -23.57 -10.13 -2.75
C VAL A 248 -23.56 -9.59 -1.32
N GLN A 249 -24.23 -10.26 -0.37
CA GLN A 249 -24.22 -9.85 1.03
C GLN A 249 -22.80 -9.85 1.60
N ARG A 250 -21.97 -10.84 1.27
CA ARG A 250 -20.57 -10.91 1.72
C ARG A 250 -19.67 -9.83 1.11
N LEU A 251 -19.98 -9.36 -0.09
CA LEU A 251 -19.34 -8.16 -0.67
C LEU A 251 -19.77 -6.89 0.07
N GLU A 252 -21.04 -6.82 0.50
CA GLU A 252 -21.59 -5.69 1.25
C GLU A 252 -21.08 -5.61 2.69
N THR A 253 -20.87 -6.75 3.37
CA THR A 253 -20.24 -6.82 4.70
C THR A 253 -18.73 -6.61 4.63
N GLY A 254 -18.11 -6.92 3.48
CA GLY A 254 -16.67 -6.79 3.25
C GLY A 254 -15.88 -8.06 3.60
N ASP A 255 -16.54 -9.21 3.64
CA ASP A 255 -15.93 -10.53 3.81
C ASP A 255 -15.33 -11.04 2.49
N LEU A 256 -15.84 -10.54 1.37
CA LEU A 256 -15.35 -10.81 0.02
C LEU A 256 -15.02 -9.50 -0.70
N PHE A 257 -14.11 -9.59 -1.68
CA PHE A 257 -13.77 -8.49 -2.56
C PHE A 257 -13.64 -8.97 -4.01
N ILE A 258 -14.29 -8.28 -4.94
CA ILE A 258 -14.02 -8.44 -6.38
C ILE A 258 -12.57 -8.04 -6.65
N THR A 259 -11.88 -8.83 -7.46
CA THR A 259 -10.45 -8.64 -7.74
C THR A 259 -10.17 -8.20 -9.17
N GLY A 260 -9.00 -7.60 -9.39
CA GLY A 260 -8.40 -7.38 -10.70
C GLY A 260 -7.07 -8.13 -10.85
N PRO A 261 -6.49 -8.12 -12.06
CA PRO A 261 -5.34 -8.94 -12.39
C PRO A 261 -4.05 -8.32 -11.87
N LEU A 262 -3.21 -9.15 -11.24
CA LEU A 262 -1.79 -8.89 -11.12
C LEU A 262 -1.06 -9.78 -12.13
N TRP A 263 -0.81 -9.24 -13.32
CA TRP A 263 -0.36 -10.00 -14.50
C TRP A 263 0.87 -10.87 -14.27
N GLY A 264 0.87 -12.06 -14.88
CA GLY A 264 1.95 -13.04 -14.87
C GLY A 264 1.52 -14.34 -15.58
N ARG A 265 2.40 -15.35 -15.58
CA ARG A 265 2.14 -16.70 -16.12
C ARG A 265 1.17 -17.46 -15.24
N GLY A 266 0.37 -18.32 -15.85
CA GLY A 266 -0.48 -19.26 -15.13
C GLY A 266 -1.84 -19.42 -15.80
N PRO A 267 -2.70 -20.26 -15.23
CA PRO A 267 -4.05 -20.41 -15.74
C PRO A 267 -4.84 -19.10 -15.60
N VAL A 268 -5.75 -18.87 -16.53
CA VAL A 268 -6.76 -17.83 -16.41
C VAL A 268 -7.67 -18.20 -15.23
N MET A 269 -7.80 -17.30 -14.26
CA MET A 269 -8.59 -17.51 -13.04
C MET A 269 -10.04 -17.04 -13.20
N THR A 270 -10.29 -16.11 -14.11
CA THR A 270 -11.58 -15.48 -14.38
C THR A 270 -12.41 -16.27 -15.38
N GLY A 271 -13.72 -16.03 -15.40
CA GLY A 271 -14.58 -16.49 -16.49
C GLY A 271 -14.28 -15.76 -17.80
N ALA A 272 -14.84 -16.26 -18.91
CA ALA A 272 -14.54 -15.77 -20.25
C ALA A 272 -14.87 -14.27 -20.43
N SER A 273 -16.03 -13.82 -19.97
CA SER A 273 -16.48 -12.42 -20.06
C SER A 273 -15.52 -11.47 -19.32
N ILE A 274 -15.17 -11.79 -18.07
CA ILE A 274 -14.24 -11.00 -17.25
C ILE A 274 -12.83 -11.02 -17.83
N THR A 275 -12.41 -12.14 -18.43
CA THR A 275 -11.11 -12.23 -19.12
C THR A 275 -11.02 -11.26 -20.28
N VAL A 276 -12.06 -11.20 -21.12
CA VAL A 276 -12.12 -10.26 -22.27
C VAL A 276 -12.06 -8.82 -21.78
N LEU A 277 -12.78 -8.49 -20.70
CA LEU A 277 -12.76 -7.15 -20.10
C LEU A 277 -11.38 -6.77 -19.57
N GLU A 278 -10.75 -7.61 -18.74
CA GLU A 278 -9.42 -7.36 -18.20
C GLU A 278 -8.35 -7.22 -19.30
N GLN A 279 -8.47 -8.01 -20.37
CA GLN A 279 -7.60 -7.88 -21.56
C GLN A 279 -7.84 -6.59 -22.31
N GLY A 280 -9.10 -6.17 -22.45
CA GLY A 280 -9.49 -4.91 -23.09
C GLY A 280 -8.89 -3.69 -22.38
N PHE A 281 -9.03 -3.61 -21.05
CA PHE A 281 -8.47 -2.49 -20.27
C PHE A 281 -6.95 -2.40 -20.31
N THR A 282 -6.28 -3.52 -20.57
CA THR A 282 -4.81 -3.61 -20.62
C THR A 282 -4.29 -3.81 -22.05
N ALA A 283 -5.12 -3.59 -23.07
CA ALA A 283 -4.78 -3.88 -24.46
C ALA A 283 -3.61 -3.03 -24.98
N ALA A 284 -3.49 -1.80 -24.51
CA ALA A 284 -2.43 -0.87 -24.88
C ALA A 284 -1.04 -1.22 -24.31
N GLU A 285 -0.92 -2.29 -23.51
CA GLU A 285 0.29 -2.65 -22.79
C GLU A 285 0.82 -4.08 -23.09
N PRO A 286 0.95 -4.48 -24.36
CA PRO A 286 1.36 -5.85 -24.72
C PRO A 286 2.79 -6.19 -24.27
N ASP A 287 3.70 -5.22 -24.31
CA ASP A 287 5.10 -5.37 -23.93
C ASP A 287 5.28 -5.55 -22.42
N LEU A 288 4.49 -4.87 -21.58
CA LEU A 288 4.52 -5.10 -20.13
C LEU A 288 4.03 -6.50 -19.78
N LYS A 289 2.95 -6.96 -20.42
CA LYS A 289 2.39 -8.30 -20.22
C LYS A 289 3.43 -9.37 -20.55
N ALA A 290 3.98 -9.30 -21.77
CA ALA A 290 5.02 -10.22 -22.23
C ALA A 290 6.29 -10.16 -21.36
N GLY A 291 6.72 -8.96 -20.95
CA GLY A 291 7.91 -8.78 -20.12
C GLY A 291 7.77 -9.37 -18.71
N LEU A 292 6.60 -9.23 -18.09
CA LEU A 292 6.28 -9.84 -16.79
C LEU A 292 6.25 -11.37 -16.88
N GLU A 293 5.65 -11.90 -17.93
CA GLU A 293 5.65 -13.33 -18.20
C GLU A 293 7.07 -13.82 -18.45
N ALA A 294 7.85 -13.19 -19.33
CA ALA A 294 9.25 -13.55 -19.59
C ALA A 294 10.10 -13.53 -18.32
N ALA A 295 9.85 -12.59 -17.41
CA ALA A 295 10.50 -12.50 -16.10
C ALA A 295 10.06 -13.59 -15.09
N GLY A 296 9.09 -14.44 -15.44
CA GLY A 296 8.68 -15.60 -14.66
C GLY A 296 7.74 -15.29 -13.50
N LEU A 297 7.07 -14.14 -13.51
CA LEU A 297 6.08 -13.83 -12.47
C LEU A 297 4.83 -14.68 -12.68
N THR A 298 4.25 -15.19 -11.60
CA THR A 298 2.99 -15.92 -11.61
C THR A 298 1.82 -14.94 -11.58
N SER A 299 0.74 -15.25 -12.32
CA SER A 299 -0.53 -14.55 -12.26
C SER A 299 -1.09 -14.62 -10.84
N ASP A 300 -1.65 -13.51 -10.37
CA ASP A 300 -2.24 -13.38 -9.04
C ASP A 300 -3.39 -12.36 -9.09
N ARG A 301 -4.08 -12.18 -7.97
CA ARG A 301 -5.26 -11.32 -7.88
C ARG A 301 -5.12 -10.32 -6.74
N ARG A 302 -5.72 -9.15 -6.94
CA ARG A 302 -5.80 -8.10 -5.93
C ARG A 302 -7.20 -7.52 -5.89
N ALA A 303 -7.77 -7.36 -4.70
CA ALA A 303 -9.05 -6.67 -4.52
C ALA A 303 -9.07 -5.30 -5.23
N LEU A 304 -10.10 -5.05 -6.03
CA LEU A 304 -10.34 -3.78 -6.74
C LEU A 304 -10.64 -2.65 -5.76
N LEU A 305 -11.49 -2.93 -4.77
CA LEU A 305 -11.81 -2.02 -3.68
C LEU A 305 -11.17 -2.52 -2.38
N SER A 306 -10.81 -1.59 -1.51
CA SER A 306 -10.43 -1.87 -0.12
C SER A 306 -11.40 -1.17 0.83
N ARG A 307 -11.52 -1.67 2.06
CA ARG A 307 -12.32 -1.03 3.11
C ARG A 307 -11.45 -0.62 4.30
N PRO A 308 -11.65 0.59 4.85
CA PRO A 308 -11.01 0.96 6.10
C PRO A 308 -11.71 0.28 7.28
N HIS A 309 -10.93 -0.13 8.27
CA HIS A 309 -11.47 -0.53 9.57
C HIS A 309 -11.38 0.65 10.54
N GLN A 310 -12.36 0.77 11.44
CA GLN A 310 -12.37 1.81 12.49
C GLN A 310 -12.19 3.24 11.93
N LEU A 311 -12.81 3.54 10.78
CA LEU A 311 -12.78 4.87 10.21
C LEU A 311 -13.48 5.86 11.13
N SER A 312 -12.78 6.92 11.49
CA SER A 312 -13.24 8.00 12.35
C SER A 312 -12.61 9.31 11.89
N TRP A 313 -13.29 10.42 12.17
CA TRP A 313 -12.73 11.74 11.93
C TRP A 313 -13.24 12.74 12.96
N ALA A 314 -12.42 13.75 13.24
CA ALA A 314 -12.77 14.86 14.10
C ALA A 314 -12.11 16.14 13.58
N TRP A 315 -12.91 17.20 13.50
CA TRP A 315 -12.39 18.53 13.21
C TRP A 315 -11.73 19.09 14.47
N GLU A 316 -10.44 19.43 14.38
CA GLU A 316 -9.69 20.05 15.47
C GLU A 316 -9.90 21.57 15.48
N ASN A 317 -10.22 22.14 14.32
CA ASN A 317 -10.63 23.53 14.09
C ASN A 317 -11.28 23.66 12.70
N GLU A 318 -11.55 24.87 12.23
CA GLU A 318 -12.22 25.12 10.94
C GLU A 318 -11.44 24.64 9.70
N THR A 319 -10.12 24.49 9.80
CA THR A 319 -9.24 24.17 8.66
C THR A 319 -8.38 22.92 8.87
N THR A 320 -8.64 22.16 9.94
CA THR A 320 -7.87 20.96 10.29
C THR A 320 -8.80 19.83 10.69
N VAL A 321 -8.69 18.70 9.98
CA VAL A 321 -9.40 17.46 10.31
C VAL A 321 -8.40 16.35 10.59
N ARG A 322 -8.62 15.63 11.69
CA ARG A 322 -7.90 14.41 12.03
C ARG A 322 -8.73 13.21 11.62
N ILE A 323 -8.14 12.29 10.88
CA ILE A 323 -8.79 11.09 10.33
C ILE A 323 -8.03 9.86 10.82
N GLY A 324 -8.73 8.96 11.52
CA GLY A 324 -8.20 7.70 12.03
C GLY A 324 -8.81 6.50 11.30
N PHE A 325 -7.99 5.52 10.89
CA PHE A 325 -8.45 4.27 10.28
C PHE A 325 -7.35 3.21 10.25
N SER A 326 -7.71 1.94 10.06
CA SER A 326 -6.76 0.84 9.84
C SER A 326 -6.91 0.23 8.46
N LEU A 327 -5.79 -0.07 7.81
CA LEU A 327 -5.74 -0.72 6.50
C LEU A 327 -4.92 -2.00 6.56
N GLY A 328 -5.36 -3.00 5.80
CA GLY A 328 -4.61 -4.23 5.57
C GLY A 328 -3.28 -3.98 4.84
N ARG A 329 -2.45 -5.03 4.82
CA ARG A 329 -1.16 -5.01 4.11
C ARG A 329 -1.31 -4.64 2.62
N GLY A 330 -0.39 -3.81 2.14
CA GLY A 330 -0.33 -3.43 0.72
C GLY A 330 -1.43 -2.48 0.25
N VAL A 331 -2.19 -1.89 1.17
CA VAL A 331 -3.16 -0.82 0.92
C VAL A 331 -2.57 0.51 1.41
N TYR A 332 -2.82 1.59 0.68
CA TYR A 332 -2.20 2.89 0.93
C TYR A 332 -3.24 3.88 1.46
N ALA A 333 -2.87 4.61 2.52
CA ALA A 333 -3.71 5.68 3.08
C ALA A 333 -4.01 6.79 2.05
N THR A 334 -3.07 7.07 1.16
CA THR A 334 -3.25 8.08 0.10
C THR A 334 -4.36 7.69 -0.87
N SER A 335 -4.53 6.39 -1.19
CA SER A 335 -5.62 5.93 -2.06
C SER A 335 -7.01 6.14 -1.43
N LEU A 336 -7.10 6.06 -0.09
CA LEU A 336 -8.32 6.38 0.65
C LEU A 336 -8.59 7.89 0.64
N LEU A 337 -7.59 8.69 1.02
CA LEU A 337 -7.76 10.14 1.17
C LEU A 337 -8.00 10.86 -0.15
N ARG A 338 -7.48 10.32 -1.25
CA ARG A 338 -7.70 10.78 -2.62
C ARG A 338 -9.17 10.96 -2.97
N GLU A 339 -10.05 10.08 -2.49
CA GLU A 339 -11.49 10.17 -2.78
C GLU A 339 -12.19 11.36 -2.07
N VAL A 340 -11.49 12.02 -1.15
CA VAL A 340 -12.01 13.11 -0.31
C VAL A 340 -11.32 14.44 -0.61
N PHE A 341 -10.00 14.42 -0.85
CA PHE A 341 -9.18 15.61 -0.98
C PHE A 341 -8.22 15.52 -2.18
N TYR A 342 -7.93 16.67 -2.78
CA TYR A 342 -6.63 16.90 -3.42
C TYR A 342 -5.60 17.24 -2.36
N LEU A 343 -4.59 16.39 -2.22
CA LEU A 343 -3.57 16.55 -1.19
C LEU A 343 -2.27 17.11 -1.75
N MET A 344 -1.74 18.08 -1.03
CA MET A 344 -0.37 18.57 -1.17
C MET A 344 0.48 17.95 -0.08
N ASP A 345 1.62 17.34 -0.44
CA ASP A 345 2.59 16.86 0.54
C ASP A 345 3.63 17.95 0.80
N ALA A 346 3.65 18.46 2.03
CA ALA A 346 4.55 19.55 2.42
C ALA A 346 6.03 19.17 2.26
N MET A 347 6.38 17.88 2.36
CA MET A 347 7.76 17.41 2.25
C MET A 347 8.31 17.39 0.81
N VAL A 348 7.43 17.40 -0.20
CA VAL A 348 7.85 17.50 -1.61
C VAL A 348 8.32 18.93 -1.93
N ARG A 349 7.72 19.94 -1.27
CA ARG A 349 8.06 21.36 -1.45
C ARG A 349 9.46 21.71 -0.94
N GLU A 350 9.89 21.13 0.19
CA GLU A 350 11.20 21.44 0.78
C GLU A 350 12.38 20.90 -0.04
N ASN A 351 12.18 19.84 -0.83
CA ASN A 351 13.23 19.23 -1.65
C ASN A 351 13.33 19.82 -3.07
N GLY A 352 12.69 20.97 -3.34
CA GLY A 352 12.74 21.62 -4.65
C GLY A 352 11.96 20.90 -5.76
N GLY A 353 11.07 19.96 -5.41
CA GLY A 353 10.21 19.27 -6.36
C GLY A 353 9.04 20.16 -6.80
N THR A 354 8.65 20.07 -8.07
CA THR A 354 7.35 20.60 -8.55
C THR A 354 6.21 20.02 -7.72
N ASN A 355 5.14 20.79 -7.46
CA ASN A 355 3.91 20.34 -6.76
C ASN A 355 3.46 18.96 -7.27
N GLU A 356 3.91 17.86 -6.65
CA GLU A 356 3.39 16.53 -6.95
C GLU A 356 2.16 16.34 -6.06
N LEU A 357 1.00 16.28 -6.70
CA LEU A 357 -0.27 15.94 -6.07
C LEU A 357 -0.18 14.52 -5.53
N VAL A 358 -0.47 14.33 -4.23
CA VAL A 358 -0.55 13.01 -3.61
C VAL A 358 -1.99 12.53 -3.71
N GLY A 359 -2.43 12.20 -4.92
CA GLY A 359 -3.81 11.76 -5.18
C GLY A 359 -4.03 11.27 -6.59
#